data_AF-A0A5Q2N5P0-F1
#
_entry.id   AF-A0A5Q2N5P0-F1
#
_cell.length_a   1.000
_cell.length_b   1.000
_cell.length_c   1.000
_cell.angle_alpha   90.00
_cell.angle_beta   90.00
_cell.angle_gamma   90.00
#
_symmetry.space_group_name_H-M   'P 1'
#
loop_
_entity.id
_entity.type
_entity.pdbx_description
1 polymer ?
#
loop_
_entity_poly.entity_id
_entity_poly.type
_entity_poly.pdbx_seq_one_letter_code
_entity_poly.pdbx_strand_id
1 'polypeptide(L)' 'MSHRCKRTLLLVEGSAFEKKEGDSVYAGELLGYSGARSIKAPYHGVIEAIAFHHEAHTVAIYIKSRNVEKEISS' A
#
# COMPACT_ATOMS: atom_id res chain seq x y z
N MET A 1 -2.42 10.95 23.18
CA MET A 1 -2.24 9.61 22.57
C MET A 1 -1.44 9.78 21.28
N SER A 2 -0.25 9.18 21.17
CA SER A 2 0.56 9.30 19.96
C SER A 2 -0.07 8.43 18.86
N HIS A 3 -0.81 9.05 17.94
CA HIS A 3 -1.33 8.40 16.75
C HIS A 3 -0.14 8.02 15.86
N ARG A 4 0.44 6.83 16.08
CA ARG A 4 1.54 6.35 15.24
C ARG A 4 1.00 6.08 13.85
N CYS A 5 1.32 6.99 12.92
CA CYS A 5 1.21 6.75 11.49
C CYS A 5 1.92 5.44 11.16
N LYS A 6 1.16 4.42 10.74
CA LYS A 6 1.72 3.13 10.33
C LYS A 6 2.21 3.23 8.89
N ARG A 7 3.41 2.72 8.64
CA ARG A 7 3.99 2.56 7.31
C ARG A 7 4.35 1.11 7.11
N THR A 8 4.00 0.57 5.95
CA THR A 8 4.29 -0.81 5.58
C THR A 8 4.87 -0.82 4.19
N LEU A 9 5.95 -1.57 4.03
CA LEU A 9 6.55 -1.90 2.75
C LEU A 9 5.99 -3.25 2.29
N LEU A 10 5.49 -3.30 1.06
CA LEU A 10 5.03 -4.51 0.41
C LEU A 10 5.79 -4.73 -0.90
N LEU A 11 5.99 -5.99 -1.27
CA LEU A 11 6.63 -6.39 -2.51
C LEU A 11 5.61 -7.14 -3.37
N VAL A 12 5.46 -6.74 -4.63
CA VAL A 12 4.62 -7.40 -5.63
C VAL A 12 5.35 -7.57 -6.95
N GLU A 13 4.86 -8.42 -7.82
CA GLU A 13 5.31 -8.55 -9.21
C GLU A 13 4.92 -7.31 -10.02
N GLY A 14 5.87 -6.77 -10.79
CA GLY A 14 5.67 -5.54 -11.55
C GLY A 14 4.75 -5.67 -12.75
N SER A 15 4.54 -6.89 -13.26
CA SER A 15 3.62 -7.15 -14.37
C SER A 15 2.15 -6.92 -14.03
N ALA A 16 1.78 -6.97 -12.74
CA ALA A 16 0.40 -6.95 -12.28
C ALA A 16 0.06 -5.73 -11.39
N PHE A 17 0.99 -4.80 -11.20
CA PHE A 17 0.79 -3.65 -10.33
C PHE A 17 0.36 -2.41 -11.13
N GLU A 18 -0.85 -1.91 -10.87
CA GLU A 18 -1.47 -0.83 -11.68
C GLU A 18 -1.63 0.50 -10.93
N LYS A 19 -1.25 0.58 -9.65
CA LYS A 19 -1.42 1.79 -8.83
C LYS A 19 -0.22 2.74 -8.96
N LYS A 20 -0.45 4.01 -8.61
CA LYS A 20 0.57 5.07 -8.57
C LYS A 20 0.68 5.73 -7.19
N GLU A 21 1.73 6.51 -7.00
CA GLU A 21 1.93 7.30 -5.80
C GLU A 21 0.77 8.29 -5.64
N GLY A 22 0.29 8.45 -4.39
CA GLY A 22 -0.90 9.25 -4.06
C GLY A 22 -2.22 8.47 -4.16
N ASP A 23 -2.25 7.30 -4.79
CA ASP A 23 -3.47 6.49 -4.84
C ASP A 23 -3.88 5.99 -3.46
N SER A 24 -5.19 5.92 -3.25
CA SER A 24 -5.76 5.35 -2.04
C SER A 24 -5.87 3.84 -2.16
N VAL A 25 -5.74 3.16 -1.02
CA VAL A 25 -5.97 1.73 -0.91
C VAL A 25 -6.91 1.42 0.25
N TYR A 26 -7.74 0.40 0.08
CA TYR A 26 -8.66 -0.11 1.10
C TYR A 26 -8.06 -1.32 1.82
N ALA A 27 -8.43 -1.50 3.09
CA ALA A 27 -7.98 -2.69 3.82
C ALA A 27 -8.49 -3.96 3.12
N GLY A 28 -7.58 -4.89 2.81
CA GLY A 28 -7.88 -6.13 2.08
C GLY A 28 -7.88 -6.01 0.55
N GLU A 29 -7.67 -4.81 0.00
CA GLU A 29 -7.56 -4.60 -1.44
C GLU A 29 -6.38 -5.36 -2.03
N LEU A 30 -6.59 -6.07 -3.15
CA LEU A 30 -5.51 -6.76 -3.86
C LEU A 30 -4.58 -5.73 -4.51
N LEU A 31 -3.29 -5.80 -4.17
CA LEU A 31 -2.26 -4.95 -4.77
C LEU A 31 -1.48 -5.68 -5.86
N GLY A 32 -1.44 -7.01 -5.81
CA GLY A 32 -0.73 -7.83 -6.77
C GLY A 32 -0.37 -9.18 -6.16
N TYR A 33 0.66 -9.81 -6.72
CA TYR A 33 1.11 -11.14 -6.33
C TYR A 33 2.60 -11.14 -6.03
N SER A 34 3.05 -12.11 -5.24
CA SER A 34 4.46 -12.46 -5.08
C SER A 34 4.57 -13.97 -5.20
N GLY A 35 4.95 -14.45 -6.38
CA GLY A 35 4.76 -15.84 -6.77
C GLY A 35 3.27 -16.21 -6.73
N ALA A 36 2.92 -17.33 -6.10
CA ALA A 36 1.53 -17.77 -5.98
C ALA A 36 0.72 -17.06 -4.87
N ARG A 37 1.31 -16.10 -4.13
CA ARG A 37 0.66 -15.46 -2.99
C ARG A 37 0.05 -14.12 -3.37
N SER A 38 -1.23 -13.93 -3.05
CA SER A 38 -1.87 -12.61 -3.16
C SER A 38 -1.36 -11.67 -2.08
N ILE A 39 -0.96 -10.47 -2.48
CA ILE A 39 -0.52 -9.40 -1.58
C ILE A 39 -1.63 -8.37 -1.51
N LYS A 40 -2.15 -8.16 -0.30
CA LYS A 40 -3.27 -7.28 -0.03
C LYS A 40 -2.86 -6.11 0.84
N ALA A 41 -3.50 -4.96 0.67
CA ALA A 41 -3.30 -3.80 1.52
C ALA A 41 -3.69 -4.13 2.98
N PRO A 42 -2.80 -3.96 3.95
CA PRO A 42 -3.07 -4.33 5.35
C PRO A 42 -4.05 -3.38 6.05
N TYR A 43 -4.25 -2.18 5.52
CA TYR A 43 -5.11 -1.14 6.09
C TYR A 43 -5.50 -0.09 5.04
N HIS A 44 -6.51 0.72 5.37
CA HIS A 44 -6.84 1.92 4.62
C HIS A 44 -5.69 2.92 4.63
N GLY A 45 -5.24 3.35 3.46
CA GLY A 45 -4.03 4.15 3.35
C GLY A 45 -3.87 4.85 2.02
N VAL A 46 -2.70 5.45 1.88
CA VAL A 46 -2.23 6.09 0.64
C VAL A 46 -0.88 5.49 0.29
N ILE A 47 -0.65 5.25 -1.01
CA ILE A 47 0.66 4.86 -1.51
C ILE A 47 1.57 6.09 -1.47
N GLU A 48 2.54 6.09 -0.57
CA GLU A 48 3.48 7.19 -0.35
C GLU A 48 4.65 7.14 -1.34
N ALA A 49 5.07 5.94 -1.74
CA ALA A 49 6.16 5.75 -2.70
C ALA A 49 6.07 4.40 -3.42
N ILE A 50 6.59 4.35 -4.65
CA ILE A 50 6.73 3.14 -5.46
C ILE A 50 8.17 3.06 -6.00
N ALA A 51 8.83 1.92 -5.84
CA ALA A 51 10.13 1.66 -6.43
C ALA A 51 10.13 0.36 -7.24
N PHE A 52 10.57 0.44 -8.49
CA PHE A 52 10.68 -0.72 -9.39
C PHE A 52 12.09 -1.31 -9.31
N HIS A 53 12.16 -2.63 -9.12
CA HIS A 53 13.41 -3.39 -9.22
C HIS A 53 13.42 -4.17 -10.53
N HIS A 54 14.06 -3.60 -11.56
CA HIS A 54 14.02 -4.14 -12.93
C HIS A 54 14.54 -5.58 -13.04
N GLU A 55 15.66 -5.91 -12.40
CA GLU A 55 16.26 -7.25 -12.48
C GLU A 55 15.41 -8.35 -11.83
N ALA A 56 14.65 -7.99 -10.80
CA ALA A 56 13.81 -8.92 -10.04
C ALA A 56 12.36 -8.94 -10.55
N HIS A 57 12.01 -8.06 -11.49
CA HIS A 57 10.64 -7.83 -11.95
C HIS A 57 9.64 -7.58 -10.80
N THR A 58 10.09 -6.93 -9.72
CA THR A 58 9.27 -6.63 -8.54
C THR A 58 9.09 -5.14 -8.31
N VAL A 59 8.01 -4.78 -7.60
CA VAL A 59 7.66 -3.43 -7.18
C VAL A 59 7.56 -3.37 -5.67
N ALA A 60 8.27 -2.42 -5.08
CA ALA A 60 8.19 -2.06 -3.69
C ALA A 60 7.18 -0.93 -3.50
N ILE A 61 6.18 -1.16 -2.64
CA ILE A 61 5.07 -0.25 -2.39
C ILE A 61 5.12 0.20 -0.93
N TYR A 62 5.19 1.51 -0.69
CA TYR A 62 5.10 2.09 0.64
C TYR A 62 3.68 2.59 0.90
N ILE A 63 3.00 2.01 1.89
CA ILE A 63 1.64 2.40 2.24
C ILE A 63 1.63 3.09 3.60
N LYS A 64 1.15 4.33 3.62
CA LYS A 64 0.94 5.14 4.82
C LYS A 64 -0.51 5.05 5.25
N SER A 65 -0.77 4.68 6.50
CA SER A 65 -2.13 4.65 7.05
C SER A 65 -2.73 6.06 7.03
N ARG A 66 -3.99 6.20 6.59
CA ARG A 66 -4.72 7.45 6.82
C ARG A 66 -5.05 7.55 8.31
N ASN A 67 -4.76 8.69 8.93
CA ASN A 67 -5.39 9.02 10.20
C ASN A 67 -6.86 9.22 9.89
N VAL A 68 -7.70 8.29 10.33
CA VAL A 68 -9.14 8.55 10.40
C VAL A 68 -9.30 9.46 11.62
N GLU A 69 -9.04 10.75 11.45
CA GLU A 69 -9.68 11.73 12.31
C GLU A 69 -11.16 11.56 12.02
N LYS A 70 -11.86 10.85 12.91
CA LYS A 70 -13.32 10.96 12.93
C LYS A 70 -13.61 12.44 13.17
N GLU A 71 -13.95 13.17 12.12
CA GLU A 71 -14.84 14.32 12.25
C GLU A 71 -16.13 13.77 12.86
N ILE A 72 -16.18 13.74 14.19
CA ILE A 72 -17.44 13.73 14.92
C ILE A 72 -17.93 15.17 14.80
N SER A 73 -18.57 15.49 13.67
CA SER A 73 -19.36 16.70 13.55
C SER A 73 -20.44 16.66 14.63
N SER A 74 -20.51 17.76 15.37
CA SER A 74 -21.36 18.01 16.53
C SER A 74 -22.85 18.00 16.21
#